data_AF-A0A1F5ALU5-F1
#
_entry.id   AF-A0A1F5ALU5-F1
#
_cell.length_a   1.000
_cell.length_b   1.000
_cell.length_c   1.000
_cell.angle_alpha   90.00
_cell.angle_beta   90.00
_cell.angle_gamma   90.00
#
_symmetry.space_group_name_H-M   'P 1'
#
loop_
_entity.id
_entity.type
_entity.pdbx_description
1 polymer ?
#
loop_
_entity_poly.entity_id
_entity_poly.type
_entity_poly.pdbx_seq_one_letter_code
_entity_poly.pdbx_strand_id
1 'polypeptide(L)'
;MQLVRVVSGRFERSLRRKLREMALATLVARAIPKEALPAVYLRIGYFGWRMNGFEDACRRLGLGAAALTPAQTAGLVARLKYPQPRATGPERWNQINARAQHLLRLHSLHRCGRTYAGLAIEVRYETV
;
A
#
# COMPACT_ATOMS: atom_id res chain seq x y z
N MET A 1 7.35 -8.94 -4.68
CA MET A 1 6.20 -9.76 -5.13
C MET A 1 4.95 -8.93 -5.45
N GLN A 2 4.38 -8.14 -4.51
CA GLN A 2 3.15 -7.37 -4.82
C GLN A 2 3.35 -6.29 -5.90
N LEU A 3 4.48 -5.57 -5.88
CA LEU A 3 4.84 -4.61 -6.92
C LEU A 3 4.84 -5.24 -8.32
N VAL A 4 5.55 -6.35 -8.46
CA VAL A 4 5.62 -7.12 -9.72
C VAL A 4 4.24 -7.59 -10.19
N ARG A 5 3.37 -7.99 -9.26
CA ARG A 5 2.01 -8.41 -9.58
C ARG A 5 1.16 -7.25 -10.12
N VAL A 6 1.29 -6.05 -9.54
CA VAL A 6 0.56 -4.86 -10.00
C VAL A 6 1.09 -4.41 -11.37
N VAL A 7 2.41 -4.33 -11.54
CA VAL A 7 3.04 -3.90 -12.80
C VAL A 7 2.78 -4.89 -13.95
N SER A 8 2.81 -6.20 -13.69
CA SER A 8 2.62 -7.21 -14.74
C SER A 8 1.17 -7.39 -15.19
N GLY A 9 0.18 -6.90 -14.41
CA GLY A 9 -1.25 -6.97 -14.76
C GLY A 9 -1.83 -8.39 -14.86
N ARG A 10 -1.07 -9.44 -14.51
CA ARG A 10 -1.49 -10.85 -14.65
C ARG A 10 -1.98 -11.41 -13.32
N PHE A 11 -3.30 -11.47 -13.14
CA PHE A 11 -3.93 -11.90 -11.89
C PHE A 11 -4.25 -13.40 -11.81
N GLU A 12 -4.03 -14.15 -12.89
CA GLU A 12 -4.24 -15.61 -12.96
C GLU A 12 -3.46 -16.35 -11.86
N ARG A 13 -4.03 -17.42 -11.29
CA ARG A 13 -3.37 -18.20 -10.24
C ARG A 13 -2.69 -19.43 -10.83
N SER A 14 -1.50 -19.28 -11.41
CA SER A 14 -0.67 -20.40 -11.88
C SER A 14 0.73 -20.42 -11.25
N LEU A 15 1.30 -21.63 -11.09
CA LEU A 15 2.67 -21.84 -10.60
C LEU A 15 3.71 -21.21 -11.52
N ARG A 16 3.51 -21.32 -12.85
CA ARG A 16 4.39 -20.70 -13.85
C ARG A 16 4.43 -19.17 -13.71
N ARG A 17 3.29 -18.54 -13.46
CA ARG A 17 3.24 -17.10 -13.16
C ARG A 17 4.01 -16.79 -11.87
N LYS A 18 3.82 -17.57 -10.81
CA LYS A 18 4.50 -17.34 -9.52
C LYS A 18 6.03 -17.37 -9.67
N LEU A 19 6.57 -18.29 -10.46
CA LEU A 19 8.01 -18.37 -10.76
C LEU A 19 8.50 -17.11 -11.51
N ARG A 20 7.75 -16.63 -12.51
CA ARG A 20 8.08 -15.37 -13.21
C ARG A 20 8.03 -14.15 -12.29
N GLU A 21 7.01 -14.06 -11.43
CA GLU A 21 6.92 -12.99 -10.43
C GLU A 21 8.13 -13.00 -9.49
N MET A 22 8.62 -14.19 -9.13
CA MET A 22 9.81 -14.33 -8.30
C MET A 22 11.06 -13.85 -9.01
N ALA A 23 11.31 -14.31 -10.24
CA ALA A 23 12.48 -13.88 -11.02
C ALA A 23 12.49 -12.36 -11.25
N LEU A 24 11.34 -11.79 -11.63
CA LEU A 24 11.22 -10.35 -11.85
C LEU A 24 11.34 -9.57 -10.53
N ALA A 25 10.89 -10.10 -9.40
CA ALA A 25 11.08 -9.47 -8.10
C ALA A 25 12.57 -9.38 -7.72
N THR A 26 13.38 -10.39 -8.06
CA THR A 26 14.82 -10.36 -7.84
C THR A 26 15.50 -9.29 -8.69
N LEU A 27 15.08 -9.12 -9.95
CA LEU A 27 15.57 -8.06 -10.83
C LEU A 27 15.18 -6.67 -10.33
N VAL A 28 13.91 -6.48 -9.94
CA VAL A 28 13.42 -5.20 -9.40
C VAL A 28 14.12 -4.83 -8.10
N ALA A 29 14.39 -5.81 -7.22
CA ALA A 29 15.14 -5.58 -5.98
C ALA A 29 16.62 -5.22 -6.21
N ARG A 30 17.17 -5.52 -7.39
CA ARG A 30 18.51 -5.06 -7.80
C ARG A 30 18.49 -3.65 -8.40
N ALA A 31 17.40 -3.26 -9.05
CA ALA A 31 17.27 -1.97 -9.71
C ALA A 31 16.73 -0.85 -8.80
N ILE A 32 15.93 -1.19 -7.77
CA ILE A 32 15.26 -0.23 -6.89
C ILE A 32 15.72 -0.47 -5.45
N PRO A 33 16.15 0.57 -4.71
CA PRO A 33 16.52 0.42 -3.30
C PRO A 33 15.31 -0.07 -2.49
N LYS A 34 15.58 -0.93 -1.50
CA LYS A 34 14.54 -1.60 -0.71
C LYS A 34 13.60 -0.62 -0.02
N GLU A 35 14.12 0.55 0.36
CA GLU A 35 13.39 1.65 1.00
C GLU A 35 12.41 2.34 0.05
N ALA A 36 12.67 2.35 -1.26
CA ALA A 36 11.79 2.96 -2.25
C ALA A 36 10.66 2.02 -2.71
N LEU A 37 10.80 0.70 -2.52
CA LEU A 37 9.79 -0.27 -2.95
C LEU A 37 8.38 -0.01 -2.37
N PRO A 38 8.21 0.33 -1.08
CA PRO A 38 6.91 0.69 -0.52
C PRO A 38 6.31 1.93 -1.19
N ALA A 39 7.11 2.97 -1.41
CA ALA A 39 6.65 4.21 -2.05
C ALA A 39 6.18 3.96 -3.49
N VAL A 40 6.96 3.22 -4.29
CA VAL A 40 6.60 2.83 -5.65
C VAL A 40 5.31 1.99 -5.64
N TYR A 41 5.18 1.04 -4.71
CA TYR A 41 3.99 0.21 -4.60
C TYR A 41 2.74 1.03 -4.27
N LEU A 42 2.82 1.96 -3.32
CA LEU A 42 1.70 2.83 -2.96
C LEU A 42 1.27 3.71 -4.14
N ARG A 43 2.24 4.21 -4.92
CA ARG A 43 1.95 5.07 -6.07
C ARG A 43 1.12 4.38 -7.15
N ILE A 44 1.28 3.08 -7.35
CA ILE A 44 0.56 2.33 -8.39
C ILE A 44 -0.55 1.41 -7.85
N GLY A 45 -0.70 1.30 -6.53
CA GLY A 45 -1.61 0.35 -5.89
C GLY A 45 -3.09 0.66 -6.14
N TYR A 46 -3.94 -0.37 -6.21
CA TYR A 46 -5.38 -0.20 -6.35
C TYR A 46 -6.07 -0.13 -4.98
N PHE A 47 -6.67 1.02 -4.65
CA PHE A 47 -7.36 1.25 -3.38
C PHE A 47 -8.89 1.11 -3.49
N GLY A 48 -9.42 0.96 -4.70
CA GLY A 48 -10.85 0.85 -4.94
C GLY A 48 -11.31 1.67 -6.13
N TRP A 49 -12.64 1.77 -6.29
CA TRP A 49 -13.28 2.39 -7.44
C TRP A 49 -12.72 3.80 -7.71
N ARG A 50 -12.06 3.96 -8.86
CA ARG A 50 -11.36 5.19 -9.29
C ARG A 50 -10.29 5.68 -8.30
N MET A 51 -9.57 4.76 -7.69
CA MET A 51 -8.41 5.04 -6.83
C MET A 51 -7.23 4.15 -7.26
N ASN A 52 -6.70 4.44 -8.45
CA ASN A 52 -5.56 3.73 -9.04
C ASN A 52 -4.27 4.48 -8.68
N GLY A 53 -3.77 4.23 -7.48
CA GLY A 53 -2.61 4.91 -6.93
C GLY A 53 -2.96 5.79 -5.74
N PHE A 54 -1.90 6.18 -5.03
CA PHE A 54 -1.97 6.96 -3.81
C PHE A 54 -2.63 8.34 -4.02
N GLU A 55 -2.23 9.06 -5.07
CA GLU A 55 -2.74 10.41 -5.35
C GLU A 55 -4.26 10.40 -5.64
N ASP A 56 -4.71 9.49 -6.49
CA ASP A 56 -6.14 9.32 -6.78
C ASP A 56 -6.94 8.92 -5.53
N ALA A 57 -6.36 8.04 -4.69
CA ALA A 57 -6.98 7.64 -3.44
C ALA A 57 -7.11 8.82 -2.46
N CYS A 58 -6.06 9.61 -2.28
CA CYS A 58 -6.08 10.82 -1.46
C CYS A 58 -7.12 11.82 -1.96
N ARG A 59 -7.11 12.12 -3.26
CA ARG A 59 -8.07 13.05 -3.89
C ARG A 59 -9.51 12.60 -3.66
N ARG A 60 -9.79 11.31 -3.88
CA ARG A 60 -11.15 10.76 -3.77
C ARG A 60 -11.65 10.64 -2.33
N LEU A 61 -10.75 10.44 -1.38
CA LEU A 61 -11.06 10.37 0.05
C LEU A 61 -11.01 11.75 0.75
N GLY A 62 -10.66 12.82 0.02
CA GLY A 62 -10.52 14.16 0.59
C GLY A 62 -9.37 14.27 1.60
N LEU A 63 -8.30 13.50 1.41
CA LEU A 63 -7.17 13.43 2.33
C LEU A 63 -6.02 14.33 1.85
N GLY A 64 -5.44 15.10 2.76
CA GLY A 64 -4.21 15.84 2.52
C GLY A 64 -3.02 14.89 2.46
N ALA A 65 -2.47 14.65 1.27
CA ALA A 65 -1.37 13.71 1.05
C ALA A 65 -0.12 14.02 1.91
N ALA A 66 0.15 15.30 2.18
CA ALA A 66 1.28 15.76 2.99
C ALA A 66 1.05 15.63 4.51
N ALA A 67 -0.19 15.45 4.97
CA ALA A 67 -0.56 15.53 6.38
C ALA A 67 -1.60 14.46 6.76
N LEU A 68 -1.24 13.19 6.54
CA LEU A 68 -2.11 12.07 6.91
C LEU A 68 -1.96 11.74 8.40
N THR A 69 -3.09 11.70 9.11
CA THR A 69 -3.12 11.13 10.46
C THR A 69 -2.89 9.62 10.42
N PRO A 70 -2.43 9.00 11.53
CA PRO A 70 -2.30 7.54 11.60
C PRO A 70 -3.61 6.80 11.27
N ALA A 71 -4.75 7.35 11.68
CA ALA A 71 -6.07 6.77 11.40
C ALA A 71 -6.41 6.81 9.90
N GLN A 72 -6.20 7.95 9.25
CA GLN A 72 -6.38 8.09 7.81
C GLN A 72 -5.43 7.18 7.04
N THR A 73 -4.16 7.11 7.47
CA THR A 73 -3.14 6.23 6.88
C THR A 73 -3.54 4.77 6.99
N ALA A 74 -4.00 4.32 8.17
CA ALA A 74 -4.46 2.95 8.37
C ALA A 74 -5.68 2.62 7.51
N GLY A 75 -6.65 3.55 7.39
CA GLY A 75 -7.80 3.40 6.51
C GLY A 75 -7.42 3.32 5.03
N LEU A 76 -6.43 4.12 4.60
CA LEU A 76 -5.91 4.10 3.24
C LEU A 76 -5.20 2.77 2.96
N VAL A 77 -4.27 2.34 3.83
CA VAL A 77 -3.54 1.08 3.66
C VAL A 77 -4.46 -0.13 3.73
N ALA A 78 -5.52 -0.10 4.56
CA ALA A 78 -6.52 -1.17 4.63
C ALA A 78 -7.18 -1.44 3.27
N ARG A 79 -7.38 -0.40 2.45
CA ARG A 79 -7.99 -0.49 1.12
C ARG A 79 -7.14 -1.21 0.09
N LEU A 80 -5.82 -1.30 0.29
CA LEU A 80 -4.96 -2.14 -0.56
C LEU A 80 -5.32 -3.62 -0.45
N LYS A 81 -5.76 -4.05 0.74
CA LYS A 81 -6.23 -5.43 0.97
C LYS A 81 -7.71 -5.57 0.62
N TYR A 82 -8.52 -4.59 0.98
CA TYR A 82 -9.96 -4.59 0.78
C TYR A 82 -10.37 -3.35 -0.04
N PRO A 83 -10.22 -3.38 -1.38
CA PRO A 83 -10.53 -2.22 -2.22
C PRO A 83 -11.97 -1.76 -2.03
N GLN A 84 -12.14 -0.43 -1.94
CA GLN A 84 -13.45 0.18 -1.78
C GLN A 84 -14.28 0.01 -3.07
N PRO A 85 -15.47 -0.59 -3.01
CA PRO A 85 -16.31 -0.85 -4.18
C PRO A 85 -17.03 0.42 -4.62
N ARG A 86 -17.57 0.42 -5.86
CA ARG A 86 -18.43 1.51 -6.36
C ARG A 86 -19.76 1.56 -5.61
N ALA A 87 -20.41 0.40 -5.48
CA ALA A 87 -21.64 0.23 -4.73
C ALA A 87 -21.30 -0.22 -3.30
N THR A 88 -21.81 0.51 -2.31
CA THR A 88 -21.48 0.33 -0.90
C THR A 88 -22.32 -0.78 -0.28
N GLY A 89 -21.72 -1.96 -0.09
CA GLY A 89 -22.23 -2.97 0.84
C GLY A 89 -21.60 -2.81 2.24
N PRO A 90 -22.36 -3.01 3.34
CA PRO A 90 -21.85 -2.83 4.71
C PRO A 90 -20.69 -3.78 5.04
N GLU A 91 -20.68 -4.98 4.46
CA GLU A 91 -19.65 -5.99 4.71
C GLU A 91 -18.23 -5.49 4.37
N ARG A 92 -18.05 -4.85 3.21
CA ARG A 92 -16.73 -4.39 2.78
C ARG A 92 -16.22 -3.25 3.65
N TRP A 93 -17.12 -2.38 4.12
CA TRP A 93 -16.77 -1.34 5.08
C TRP A 93 -16.32 -1.93 6.41
N ASN A 94 -17.01 -2.95 6.90
CA ASN A 94 -16.61 -3.66 8.12
C ASN A 94 -15.21 -4.27 7.97
N GLN A 95 -14.90 -4.89 6.82
CA GLN A 95 -13.56 -5.44 6.55
C GLN A 95 -12.48 -4.35 6.53
N ILE A 96 -12.75 -3.21 5.86
CA ILE A 96 -11.82 -2.07 5.81
C ILE A 96 -11.58 -1.53 7.22
N ASN A 97 -12.64 -1.31 8.00
CA ASN A 97 -12.57 -0.73 9.33
C ASN A 97 -11.84 -1.66 10.31
N ALA A 98 -12.18 -2.95 10.33
CA ALA A 98 -11.49 -3.94 11.16
C ALA A 98 -9.99 -4.01 10.82
N ARG A 99 -9.66 -3.96 9.52
CA ARG A 99 -8.25 -3.94 9.09
C ARG A 99 -7.53 -2.67 9.51
N ALA A 100 -8.18 -1.51 9.40
CA ALA A 100 -7.61 -0.23 9.82
C ALA A 100 -7.35 -0.18 11.32
N GLN A 101 -8.29 -0.65 12.15
CA GLN A 101 -8.11 -0.75 13.61
C GLN A 101 -6.94 -1.67 13.97
N HIS A 102 -6.83 -2.83 13.31
CA HIS A 102 -5.71 -3.74 13.52
C HIS A 102 -4.36 -3.09 13.14
N LEU A 103 -4.30 -2.35 12.02
CA LEU A 103 -3.10 -1.61 11.61
C LEU A 103 -2.71 -0.52 12.61
N LEU A 104 -3.69 0.23 13.13
CA LEU A 104 -3.46 1.22 14.18
C LEU A 104 -2.88 0.60 15.44
N ARG A 105 -3.46 -0.51 15.90
CA ARG A 105 -2.95 -1.24 17.07
C ARG A 105 -1.51 -1.70 16.87
N LEU A 106 -1.21 -2.29 15.70
CA LEU A 106 0.16 -2.71 15.36
C LEU A 106 1.13 -1.53 15.31
N HIS A 107 0.71 -0.40 14.72
CA HIS A 107 1.54 0.80 14.66
C HIS A 107 1.89 1.30 16.05
N SER A 108 0.91 1.38 16.96
CA SER A 108 1.14 1.79 18.35
C SER A 108 2.11 0.83 19.08
N LEU A 109 1.95 -0.48 18.91
CA LEU A 109 2.85 -1.48 19.52
C LEU A 109 4.29 -1.32 19.03
N HIS A 110 4.49 -1.21 17.71
CA HIS A 110 5.82 -1.07 17.13
C HIS A 110 6.47 0.29 17.42
N ARG A 111 5.68 1.35 17.65
CA ARG A 111 6.19 2.64 18.15
C ARG A 111 6.81 2.49 19.54
N CYS A 112 6.14 1.79 20.44
CA CYS A 112 6.68 1.53 21.78
C CYS A 112 7.86 0.55 21.75
N GLY A 113 7.82 -0.46 20.87
CA GLY A 113 8.87 -1.46 20.71
C GLY A 113 10.12 -1.02 19.91
N ARG A 114 10.23 0.26 19.52
CA ARG A 114 11.33 0.81 18.70
C ARG A 114 11.60 0.07 17.37
N THR A 115 10.65 -0.70 16.85
CA THR A 115 10.82 -1.47 15.60
C THR A 115 11.11 -0.55 14.40
N TYR A 116 10.70 0.71 14.48
CA TYR A 116 10.90 1.73 13.45
C TYR A 116 12.11 2.64 13.68
N ALA A 117 12.92 2.40 14.73
CA ALA A 117 14.02 3.32 15.10
C ALA A 117 15.08 3.51 14.01
N GLY A 118 15.24 2.56 13.07
CA GLY A 118 16.16 2.66 11.93
C GLY A 118 15.52 3.14 10.62
N LEU A 119 14.21 3.39 10.58
CA LEU A 119 13.55 4.00 9.42
C LEU A 119 13.71 5.51 9.54
N ALA A 120 14.91 6.01 9.24
CA ALA A 120 15.09 7.43 8.98
C ALA A 120 14.24 7.80 7.76
N ILE A 121 13.35 8.77 7.91
CA ILE A 121 12.67 9.40 6.77
C ILE A 121 13.73 10.26 6.09
N GLU A 122 14.55 9.67 5.24
CA GLU A 122 15.33 10.46 4.30
C GLU A 122 14.36 11.04 3.27
N VAL A 123 14.07 12.34 3.41
CA VAL A 123 13.30 13.13 2.45
C VAL A 123 14.15 13.29 1.19
N ARG A 124 14.23 12.25 0.35
CA ARG A 124 15.03 12.24 -0.89
C ARG A 124 14.24 12.54 -2.16
N TYR A 125 12.96 12.90 -2.07
CA TYR A 125 12.08 13.07 -3.24
C TYR A 125 11.29 14.39 -3.26
N GLU A 126 11.91 15.50 -2.86
CA GLU A 126 11.35 16.86 -3.06
C GLU A 126 11.75 17.51 -4.40
N THR A 127 12.34 16.77 -5.35
CA THR A 127 12.73 17.33 -6.65
C THR A 127 12.22 16.49 -7.82
N VAL A 128 10.97 16.75 -8.23
CA VAL A 128 10.51 16.71 -9.63
C VAL A 128 9.46 17.80 -9.82
#